data_AF-A0A1W6Q474-F1
#
_entry.id   AF-A0A1W6Q474-F1
#
_cell.length_a   1.000
_cell.length_b   1.000
_cell.length_c   1.000
_cell.angle_alpha   90.00
_cell.angle_beta   90.00
_cell.angle_gamma   90.00
#
_symmetry.space_group_name_H-M   'P 1'
#
loop_
_entity.id
_entity.type
_entity.pdbx_description
1 polymer ?
#
loop_
_entity_poly.entity_id
_entity_poly.type
_entity_poly.pdbx_seq_one_letter_code
_entity_poly.pdbx_strand_id
1 'polypeptide(L)'
;MNVRVQKHSHGSELALGAVRADRAYSEFLPSAVEVAVRPVPKIVPVILLVIVAAIAVALAWSWFFYLHVFTNAAGRVRSTMPSAVVQPMETGRVVSINVENDLKVKARDPVLVLDDVDVRATLKAAVASRHSWQAEVDRRQSALAGIETGAQRAPRPKFVSDIPPEVVARELAALDGEYQTVSANIAAIRAQRREVEARKKRFENVAVAQRELNDILDRKIGIFEALVSGGVASKGALLTAEEAKARADAELVENLAQLAEADASIQNLVETERQTIAAFVAQQSQGIQAAERQIEQIDQEIVRQQARLDQLVLRAPIDGTVQQLSATSVGQVVGAGQTLMVVVPRESQLVVDALIPSADIGFVHEGNEVTIKADAFPFTRYGTFRGTVTSLSDDAMTPENAHALQDPSAVGAGRALSGPSGSPTVTDLFYIARISIADPMLKVDGSEMRLEPGMTVRAEIQTESRRLIDYVLSPVTEVFDEAGHER
;
A
#
# COMPACT_ATOMS: atom_id res chain seq x y z
N MET A 1 -11.15 117.80 13.18
CA MET A 1 -9.98 118.71 13.18
C MET A 1 -9.38 118.71 11.78
N ASN A 2 -9.05 119.89 11.23
CA ASN A 2 -8.29 120.13 9.99
C ASN A 2 -7.16 119.09 9.77
N VAL A 3 -6.74 118.74 8.54
CA VAL A 3 -6.00 119.62 7.62
C VAL A 3 -6.13 119.17 6.15
N ARG A 4 -6.23 120.21 5.31
CA ARG A 4 -6.26 120.38 3.85
C ARG A 4 -4.88 120.21 3.20
N VAL A 5 -4.78 119.66 1.98
CA VAL A 5 -3.98 120.15 0.79
C VAL A 5 -4.57 119.46 -0.48
N GLN A 6 -5.36 120.12 -1.35
CA GLN A 6 -5.00 120.85 -2.60
C GLN A 6 -4.16 120.03 -3.62
N LYS A 7 -4.34 120.05 -4.96
CA LYS A 7 -5.09 120.90 -5.91
C LYS A 7 -4.94 120.29 -7.34
N HIS A 8 -5.99 120.43 -8.17
CA HIS A 8 -6.00 120.77 -9.62
C HIS A 8 -5.28 119.88 -10.68
N SER A 9 -5.73 119.78 -11.95
CA SER A 9 -6.82 120.43 -12.71
C SER A 9 -7.01 119.84 -14.11
N HIS A 10 -8.28 119.88 -14.57
CA HIS A 10 -8.79 120.12 -15.94
C HIS A 10 -8.65 118.95 -16.96
N GLY A 11 -9.71 118.50 -17.64
CA GLY A 11 -10.75 119.26 -18.37
C GLY A 11 -10.18 119.60 -19.76
N SER A 12 -10.76 119.27 -20.90
CA SER A 12 -12.17 119.30 -21.30
C SER A 12 -12.34 118.67 -22.69
N GLU A 13 -13.58 118.25 -22.96
CA GLU A 13 -14.27 118.00 -24.24
C GLU A 13 -13.62 118.54 -25.53
N LEU A 14 -13.78 117.77 -26.62
CA LEU A 14 -14.42 118.25 -27.85
C LEU A 14 -14.89 117.06 -28.72
N ALA A 15 -16.13 117.19 -29.18
CA ALA A 15 -16.87 116.30 -30.06
C ALA A 15 -16.47 116.48 -31.55
N LEU A 16 -17.20 115.77 -32.42
CA LEU A 16 -17.18 115.73 -33.89
C LEU A 16 -16.25 114.64 -34.45
N GLY A 17 -16.67 113.77 -35.37
CA GLY A 17 -17.71 113.91 -36.37
C GLY A 17 -17.11 113.40 -37.69
N ALA A 18 -17.76 112.39 -38.27
CA ALA A 18 -17.60 111.82 -39.60
C ALA A 18 -16.51 112.39 -40.53
N VAL A 19 -15.53 111.57 -40.94
CA VAL A 19 -14.92 111.62 -42.28
C VAL A 19 -14.56 110.20 -42.76
N ARG A 20 -15.25 109.72 -43.79
CA ARG A 20 -14.72 108.74 -44.75
C ARG A 20 -13.64 109.45 -45.58
N ALA A 21 -12.40 109.00 -45.50
CA ALA A 21 -11.30 109.36 -46.41
C ALA A 21 -10.09 108.51 -45.99
N ASP A 22 -9.17 108.06 -46.83
CA ASP A 22 -9.15 107.76 -48.25
C ASP A 22 -7.97 106.76 -48.38
N ARG A 23 -8.01 105.86 -49.35
CA ARG A 23 -7.08 104.70 -49.45
C ARG A 23 -5.62 105.06 -49.82
N ALA A 24 -5.18 106.30 -49.59
CA ALA A 24 -3.96 106.88 -50.16
C ALA A 24 -2.95 107.45 -49.15
N TYR A 25 -3.00 107.07 -47.87
CA TYR A 25 -2.02 107.49 -46.85
C TYR A 25 -1.42 106.34 -46.02
N SER A 26 -1.57 105.09 -46.46
CA SER A 26 -1.18 103.88 -45.72
C SER A 26 0.23 103.35 -46.01
N GLU A 27 1.15 104.18 -46.53
CA GLU A 27 2.51 103.72 -46.89
C GLU A 27 3.62 104.21 -45.97
N PHE A 28 3.32 104.97 -44.90
CA PHE A 28 4.36 105.43 -43.96
C PHE A 28 3.92 105.48 -42.49
N LEU A 29 3.41 104.36 -41.94
CA LEU A 29 3.26 104.15 -40.47
C LEU A 29 3.66 102.72 -40.05
N PRO A 30 4.23 102.51 -38.84
CA PRO A 30 5.01 101.31 -38.50
C PRO A 30 4.18 100.04 -38.26
N SER A 31 4.75 98.89 -38.62
CA SER A 31 4.23 97.52 -38.67
C SER A 31 3.82 96.85 -37.34
N ALA A 32 3.38 97.61 -36.34
CA ALA A 32 3.13 97.09 -34.98
C ALA A 32 1.65 96.98 -34.56
N VAL A 33 0.67 97.31 -35.43
CA VAL A 33 -0.77 97.31 -35.02
C VAL A 33 -1.71 96.60 -36.02
N GLU A 34 -1.20 95.89 -37.02
CA GLU A 34 -2.06 95.20 -38.02
C GLU A 34 -2.57 93.80 -37.58
N VAL A 35 -2.16 93.30 -36.41
CA VAL A 35 -2.44 91.90 -35.98
C VAL A 35 -3.62 91.80 -34.99
N ALA A 36 -4.17 92.89 -34.47
CA ALA A 36 -5.15 92.82 -33.37
C ALA A 36 -6.63 92.69 -33.77
N VAL A 37 -7.02 92.68 -35.06
CA VAL A 37 -8.43 92.59 -35.46
C VAL A 37 -8.65 91.70 -36.69
N ARG A 38 -8.36 90.39 -36.57
CA ARG A 38 -8.97 89.37 -37.45
C ARG A 38 -9.84 88.44 -36.60
N PRO A 39 -11.15 88.29 -36.86
CA PRO A 39 -11.96 87.27 -36.19
C PRO A 39 -11.47 85.87 -36.60
N VAL A 40 -11.33 84.97 -35.63
CA VAL A 40 -10.85 83.59 -35.84
C VAL A 40 -11.71 82.90 -36.91
N PRO A 41 -11.12 82.30 -37.97
CA PRO A 41 -11.91 81.65 -39.02
C PRO A 41 -12.70 80.45 -38.45
N LYS A 42 -13.99 80.34 -38.82
CA LYS A 42 -14.93 79.31 -38.32
C LYS A 42 -14.52 77.86 -38.59
N ILE A 43 -13.49 77.63 -39.40
CA ILE A 43 -12.93 76.30 -39.71
C ILE A 43 -12.06 75.76 -38.55
N VAL A 44 -11.41 76.63 -37.77
CA VAL A 44 -10.54 76.21 -36.65
C VAL A 44 -11.29 75.39 -35.60
N PRO A 45 -12.49 75.79 -35.10
CA PRO A 45 -13.23 74.95 -34.16
C PRO A 45 -13.75 73.64 -34.76
N VAL A 46 -13.99 73.59 -36.08
CA VAL A 46 -14.44 72.36 -36.76
C VAL A 46 -13.30 71.35 -36.86
N ILE A 47 -12.10 71.78 -37.25
CA ILE A 47 -10.91 70.92 -37.28
C ILE A 47 -10.58 70.41 -35.87
N LEU A 48 -10.66 71.29 -34.85
CA LEU A 48 -10.47 70.92 -33.46
C LEU A 48 -11.49 69.85 -33.02
N LEU A 49 -12.77 70.02 -33.36
CA LEU A 49 -13.82 69.06 -33.01
C LEU A 49 -13.64 67.71 -33.70
N VAL A 50 -13.19 67.70 -34.96
CA VAL A 50 -12.86 66.45 -35.69
C VAL A 50 -11.69 65.72 -35.05
N ILE A 51 -10.64 66.44 -34.62
CA ILE A 51 -9.49 65.85 -33.92
C ILE A 51 -9.94 65.27 -32.58
N VAL A 52 -10.74 66.00 -31.80
CA VAL A 52 -11.29 65.53 -30.52
C VAL A 52 -12.19 64.31 -30.73
N ALA A 53 -13.04 64.31 -31.76
CA ALA A 53 -13.89 63.16 -32.10
C ALA A 53 -13.06 61.95 -32.53
N ALA A 54 -12.00 62.13 -33.34
CA ALA A 54 -11.11 61.05 -33.75
C ALA A 54 -10.36 60.44 -32.55
N ILE A 55 -9.90 61.28 -31.62
CA ILE A 55 -9.27 60.83 -30.37
C ILE A 55 -10.30 60.09 -29.50
N ALA A 56 -11.53 60.61 -29.37
CA ALA A 56 -12.58 59.96 -28.61
C ALA A 56 -12.96 58.58 -29.20
N VAL A 57 -13.00 58.46 -30.52
CA VAL A 57 -13.24 57.18 -31.21
C VAL A 57 -12.06 56.23 -31.03
N ALA A 58 -10.82 56.70 -31.12
CA ALA A 58 -9.64 55.86 -30.88
C ALA A 58 -9.58 55.36 -29.43
N LEU A 59 -9.91 56.21 -28.45
CA LEU A 59 -10.01 55.83 -27.04
C LEU A 59 -11.15 54.84 -26.80
N ALA A 60 -12.31 55.07 -27.42
CA ALA A 60 -13.44 54.13 -27.36
C ALA A 60 -13.08 52.77 -28.01
N TRP A 61 -12.37 52.77 -29.14
CA TRP A 61 -11.93 51.54 -29.81
C TRP A 61 -10.88 50.79 -28.98
N SER A 62 -9.94 51.52 -28.38
CA SER A 62 -8.92 51.00 -27.48
C SER A 62 -9.50 50.34 -26.22
N TRP A 63 -10.70 50.75 -25.80
CA TRP A 63 -11.45 50.12 -24.71
C TRP A 63 -12.02 48.74 -25.07
N PHE A 64 -12.42 48.54 -26.33
CA PHE A 64 -13.02 47.27 -26.78
C PHE A 64 -11.98 46.22 -27.20
N PHE A 65 -10.74 46.63 -27.47
CA PHE A 65 -9.70 45.72 -27.96
C PHE A 65 -8.82 45.17 -26.82
N TYR A 66 -8.67 43.85 -26.79
CA TYR A 66 -7.83 43.13 -25.82
C TYR A 66 -6.55 42.65 -26.49
N LEU A 67 -5.43 42.84 -25.81
CA LEU A 67 -4.12 42.31 -26.16
C LEU A 67 -3.78 41.15 -25.22
N HIS A 68 -3.41 40.01 -25.80
CA HIS A 68 -2.91 38.88 -25.05
C HIS A 68 -1.42 39.06 -24.75
N VAL A 69 -1.06 38.94 -23.48
CA VAL A 69 0.32 39.00 -23.00
C VAL A 69 0.81 37.56 -22.87
N PHE A 70 2.02 37.30 -23.39
CA PHE A 70 2.66 36.00 -23.32
C PHE A 70 3.92 36.07 -22.47
N THR A 71 4.07 35.12 -21.55
CA THR A 71 5.33 34.88 -20.85
C THR A 71 6.09 33.79 -21.59
N ASN A 72 7.35 34.09 -21.93
CA ASN A 72 8.24 33.14 -22.56
C ASN A 72 9.00 32.35 -21.50
N ALA A 73 8.85 31.03 -21.53
CA ALA A 73 9.52 30.12 -20.62
C ALA A 73 10.30 29.06 -21.39
N ALA A 74 11.55 28.84 -21.03
CA ALA A 74 12.32 27.71 -21.55
C ALA A 74 11.88 26.43 -20.82
N GLY A 75 11.67 25.34 -21.55
CA GLY A 75 11.22 24.08 -20.97
C GLY A 75 11.81 22.85 -21.63
N ARG A 76 11.63 21.70 -20.98
CA ARG A 76 12.06 20.40 -21.49
C ARG A 76 10.92 19.40 -21.46
N VAL A 77 10.79 18.62 -22.51
CA VAL A 77 9.79 17.55 -22.60
C VAL A 77 10.22 16.39 -21.70
N ARG A 78 9.32 15.95 -20.81
CA ARG A 78 9.48 14.77 -19.97
C ARG A 78 8.30 13.82 -20.17
N SER A 79 8.59 12.55 -19.95
CA SER A 79 7.56 11.53 -19.78
C SER A 79 6.87 11.71 -18.42
N THR A 80 5.54 11.61 -18.39
CA THR A 80 4.78 11.62 -17.13
C THR A 80 5.14 10.41 -16.25
N MET A 81 5.36 9.25 -16.88
CA MET A 81 5.77 8.05 -16.15
C MET A 81 7.30 8.01 -16.03
N PRO A 82 7.86 7.86 -14.81
CA PRO A 82 9.28 7.67 -14.63
C PRO A 82 9.73 6.32 -15.21
N SER A 83 11.00 6.22 -15.54
CA SER A 83 11.60 4.93 -15.87
C SER A 83 11.65 4.04 -14.63
N ALA A 84 11.45 2.74 -14.83
CA ALA A 84 11.43 1.77 -13.74
C ALA A 84 12.70 0.92 -13.76
N VAL A 85 13.38 0.83 -12.62
CA VAL A 85 14.62 0.05 -12.47
C VAL A 85 14.28 -1.39 -12.11
N VAL A 86 14.94 -2.34 -12.77
CA VAL A 86 14.84 -3.76 -12.46
C VAL A 86 16.15 -4.19 -11.78
N GLN A 87 16.03 -4.64 -10.53
CA GLN A 87 17.12 -5.08 -9.68
C GLN A 87 16.71 -6.34 -8.90
N PRO A 88 17.63 -7.27 -8.62
CA PRO A 88 17.33 -8.46 -7.84
C PRO A 88 17.29 -8.10 -6.35
N MET A 89 16.43 -8.78 -5.59
CA MET A 89 16.33 -8.59 -4.13
C MET A 89 17.39 -9.40 -3.38
N GLU A 90 17.92 -10.45 -3.99
CA GLU A 90 18.93 -11.34 -3.44
C GLU A 90 20.06 -11.59 -4.44
N THR A 91 21.20 -12.03 -3.93
CA THR A 91 22.32 -12.43 -4.78
C THR A 91 22.01 -13.76 -5.46
N GLY A 92 22.26 -13.87 -6.76
CA GLY A 92 21.97 -15.08 -7.53
C GLY A 92 22.80 -15.18 -8.81
N ARG A 93 22.85 -16.40 -9.37
CA ARG A 93 23.48 -16.66 -10.66
C ARG A 93 22.44 -16.53 -11.77
N VAL A 94 22.76 -15.82 -12.85
CA VAL A 94 21.88 -15.68 -14.01
C VAL A 94 21.81 -17.01 -14.78
N VAL A 95 20.61 -17.56 -14.97
CA VAL A 95 20.36 -18.79 -15.75
C VAL A 95 19.91 -18.46 -17.17
N SER A 96 18.99 -17.50 -17.32
CA SER A 96 18.55 -17.04 -18.62
C SER A 96 18.30 -15.53 -18.62
N ILE A 97 18.61 -14.92 -19.75
CA ILE A 97 18.29 -13.52 -20.05
C ILE A 97 17.32 -13.57 -21.23
N ASN A 98 16.10 -13.08 -21.01
CA ASN A 98 14.98 -13.21 -21.96
C ASN A 98 14.78 -11.94 -22.80
N VAL A 99 15.65 -10.94 -22.65
CA VAL A 99 15.54 -9.64 -23.32
C VAL A 99 16.90 -9.14 -23.80
N GLU A 100 16.84 -8.18 -24.72
CA GLU A 100 17.98 -7.42 -25.23
C GLU A 100 17.72 -5.92 -25.08
N ASN A 101 18.75 -5.09 -25.20
CA ASN A 101 18.57 -3.64 -25.25
C ASN A 101 17.66 -3.27 -26.44
N ASP A 102 16.82 -2.26 -26.24
CA ASP A 102 15.82 -1.77 -27.20
C ASP A 102 14.64 -2.71 -27.50
N LEU A 103 14.58 -3.88 -26.84
CA LEU A 103 13.43 -4.79 -26.92
C LEU A 103 12.22 -4.22 -26.16
N LYS A 104 11.04 -4.36 -26.76
CA LYS A 104 9.77 -4.01 -26.12
C LYS A 104 9.32 -5.13 -25.17
N VAL A 105 8.93 -4.75 -23.97
CA VAL A 105 8.42 -5.66 -22.93
C VAL A 105 7.08 -5.15 -22.41
N LYS A 106 6.21 -6.08 -22.02
CA LYS A 106 5.00 -5.76 -21.27
C LYS A 106 5.22 -5.93 -19.78
N ALA A 107 4.41 -5.26 -18.98
CA ALA A 107 4.36 -5.43 -17.54
C ALA A 107 4.17 -6.92 -17.21
N ARG A 108 4.97 -7.40 -16.25
CA ARG A 108 5.07 -8.79 -15.77
C ARG A 108 5.75 -9.80 -16.69
N ASP A 109 6.20 -9.39 -17.89
CA ASP A 109 6.99 -10.27 -18.75
C ASP A 109 8.27 -10.71 -18.01
N PRO A 110 8.66 -11.99 -18.07
CA PRO A 110 9.89 -12.47 -17.46
C PRO A 110 11.09 -11.97 -18.27
N VAL A 111 12.00 -11.30 -17.58
CA VAL A 111 13.08 -10.54 -18.21
C VAL A 111 14.43 -11.22 -17.96
N LEU A 112 14.63 -11.69 -16.73
CA LEU A 112 15.83 -12.38 -16.31
C LEU A 112 15.46 -13.41 -15.25
N VAL A 113 16.03 -14.61 -15.35
CA VAL A 113 15.80 -15.70 -14.40
C VAL A 113 17.10 -16.02 -13.68
N LEU A 114 17.04 -16.03 -12.36
CA LEU A 114 18.12 -16.46 -11.49
C LEU A 114 18.01 -17.96 -11.18
N ASP A 115 19.13 -18.54 -10.78
CA ASP A 115 19.24 -19.94 -10.38
C ASP A 115 18.35 -20.24 -9.17
N ASP A 116 17.46 -21.22 -9.34
CA ASP A 116 16.43 -21.59 -8.38
C ASP A 116 16.60 -23.01 -7.82
N VAL A 117 17.68 -23.71 -8.17
CA VAL A 117 17.91 -25.12 -7.78
C VAL A 117 17.84 -25.29 -6.27
N ASP A 118 18.55 -24.46 -5.51
CA ASP A 118 18.59 -24.54 -4.05
C ASP A 118 17.21 -24.21 -3.44
N VAL A 119 16.55 -23.15 -3.91
CA VAL A 119 15.24 -22.73 -3.38
C VAL A 119 14.17 -23.78 -3.67
N ARG A 120 14.16 -24.37 -4.87
CA ARG A 120 13.26 -25.49 -5.21
C ARG A 120 13.55 -26.73 -4.38
N ALA A 121 14.82 -27.06 -4.15
CA ALA A 121 15.18 -28.20 -3.32
C ALA A 121 14.71 -28.02 -1.86
N THR A 122 14.91 -26.83 -1.28
CA THR A 122 14.42 -26.49 0.06
C THR A 122 12.90 -26.51 0.13
N LEU A 123 12.20 -25.92 -0.85
CA LEU A 123 10.74 -25.94 -0.92
C LEU A 123 10.21 -27.39 -0.99
N LYS A 124 10.81 -28.24 -1.83
CA LYS A 124 10.45 -29.65 -1.93
C LYS A 124 10.65 -30.39 -0.60
N ALA A 125 11.75 -30.12 0.11
CA ALA A 125 12.02 -30.71 1.43
C ALA A 125 11.01 -30.23 2.49
N ALA A 126 10.61 -28.96 2.47
CA ALA A 126 9.59 -28.41 3.36
C ALA A 126 8.21 -29.05 3.10
N VAL A 127 7.80 -29.16 1.84
CA VAL A 127 6.55 -29.85 1.45
C VAL A 127 6.57 -31.32 1.88
N ALA A 128 7.68 -32.04 1.66
CA ALA A 128 7.81 -33.42 2.11
C ALA A 128 7.72 -33.55 3.65
N SER A 129 8.34 -32.63 4.38
CA SER A 129 8.26 -32.56 5.85
C SER A 129 6.83 -32.31 6.32
N ARG A 130 6.12 -31.38 5.67
CA ARG A 130 4.70 -31.11 5.92
C ARG A 130 3.85 -32.38 5.73
N HIS A 131 4.05 -33.12 4.65
CA HIS A 131 3.31 -34.36 4.38
C HIS A 131 3.58 -35.42 5.45
N SER A 132 4.82 -35.51 5.97
CA SER A 132 5.15 -36.42 7.07
C SER A 132 4.39 -36.06 8.36
N TRP A 133 4.35 -34.78 8.73
CA TRP A 133 3.62 -34.35 9.92
C TRP A 133 2.11 -34.47 9.76
N GLN A 134 1.57 -34.19 8.58
CA GLN A 134 0.15 -34.41 8.29
C GLN A 134 -0.24 -35.88 8.43
N ALA A 135 0.59 -36.79 7.88
CA ALA A 135 0.36 -38.22 8.02
C ALA A 135 0.37 -38.67 9.49
N GLU A 136 1.23 -38.09 10.32
CA GLU A 136 1.25 -38.36 11.75
C GLU A 136 -0.03 -37.87 12.46
N VAL A 137 -0.55 -36.68 12.11
CA VAL A 137 -1.82 -36.18 12.63
C VAL A 137 -2.95 -37.14 12.28
N ASP A 138 -3.08 -37.51 11.01
CA ASP A 138 -4.12 -38.42 10.52
C ASP A 138 -4.04 -39.78 11.26
N ARG A 139 -2.82 -40.31 11.44
CA ARG A 139 -2.55 -41.53 12.18
C ARG A 139 -3.02 -41.45 13.63
N ARG A 140 -2.66 -40.39 14.34
CA ARG A 140 -3.01 -40.19 15.77
C ARG A 140 -4.51 -40.00 15.96
N GLN A 141 -5.18 -39.27 15.06
CA GLN A 141 -6.63 -39.15 15.05
C GLN A 141 -7.32 -40.50 14.86
N SER A 142 -6.78 -41.34 13.96
CA SER A 142 -7.30 -42.70 13.77
C SER A 142 -7.11 -43.59 15.00
N ALA A 143 -5.99 -43.45 15.70
CA ALA A 143 -5.73 -44.16 16.96
C ALA A 143 -6.75 -43.78 18.05
N LEU A 144 -7.09 -42.49 18.16
CA LEU A 144 -8.13 -41.99 19.07
C LEU A 144 -9.51 -42.56 18.72
N ALA A 145 -9.90 -42.51 17.45
CA ALA A 145 -11.18 -43.05 16.98
C ALA A 145 -11.33 -44.56 17.26
N GLY A 146 -10.24 -45.32 17.20
CA GLY A 146 -10.23 -46.74 17.59
C GLY A 146 -10.62 -46.97 19.05
N ILE A 147 -10.08 -46.15 19.97
CA ILE A 147 -10.38 -46.24 21.40
C ILE A 147 -11.83 -45.81 21.69
N GLU A 148 -12.31 -44.72 21.07
CA GLU A 148 -13.68 -44.24 21.24
C GLU A 148 -14.73 -45.27 20.79
N THR A 149 -14.45 -45.97 19.69
CA THR A 149 -15.33 -47.03 19.16
C THR A 149 -15.16 -48.37 19.86
N GLY A 150 -14.13 -48.53 20.70
CA GLY A 150 -13.79 -49.80 21.35
C GLY A 150 -13.37 -50.89 20.36
N ALA A 151 -12.89 -50.51 19.17
CA ALA A 151 -12.56 -51.45 18.12
C ALA A 151 -11.32 -52.28 18.45
N GLN A 152 -11.25 -53.52 17.99
CA GLN A 152 -10.08 -54.39 18.23
C GLN A 152 -8.86 -53.99 17.39
N ARG A 153 -9.07 -53.23 16.32
CA ARG A 153 -8.05 -52.58 15.51
C ARG A 153 -8.45 -51.13 15.26
N ALA A 154 -7.48 -50.23 15.19
CA ALA A 154 -7.76 -48.85 14.79
C ALA A 154 -8.36 -48.82 13.38
N PRO A 155 -9.32 -47.93 13.10
CA PRO A 155 -9.72 -47.64 11.74
C PRO A 155 -8.49 -47.19 10.93
N ARG A 156 -8.48 -47.44 9.62
CA ARG A 156 -7.40 -46.93 8.78
C ARG A 156 -7.60 -45.43 8.55
N PRO A 157 -6.57 -44.60 8.77
CA PRO A 157 -6.63 -43.19 8.45
C PRO A 157 -6.85 -42.96 6.96
N LYS A 158 -7.59 -41.91 6.62
CA LYS A 158 -7.73 -41.42 5.25
C LYS A 158 -6.65 -40.38 5.01
N PHE A 159 -5.51 -40.84 4.51
CA PHE A 159 -4.43 -39.95 4.12
C PHE A 159 -4.84 -39.10 2.91
N VAL A 160 -4.35 -37.86 2.88
CA VAL A 160 -4.45 -36.99 1.70
C VAL A 160 -3.65 -37.61 0.54
N SER A 161 -4.14 -37.47 -0.70
CA SER A 161 -3.62 -38.19 -1.88
C SER A 161 -2.19 -37.80 -2.30
N ASP A 162 -1.65 -36.73 -1.76
CA ASP A 162 -0.33 -36.15 -2.04
C ASP A 162 0.79 -36.68 -1.12
N ILE A 163 0.44 -37.47 -0.10
CA ILE A 163 1.41 -38.05 0.83
C ILE A 163 2.15 -39.23 0.16
N PRO A 164 3.50 -39.26 0.18
CA PRO A 164 4.25 -40.35 -0.42
C PRO A 164 3.89 -41.73 0.17
N PRO A 165 3.80 -42.80 -0.67
CA PRO A 165 3.43 -44.13 -0.20
C PRO A 165 4.33 -44.71 0.89
N GLU A 166 5.62 -44.34 0.87
CA GLU A 166 6.61 -44.77 1.89
C GLU A 166 6.28 -44.20 3.27
N VAL A 167 5.86 -42.93 3.33
CA VAL A 167 5.42 -42.26 4.57
C VAL A 167 4.15 -42.93 5.07
N VAL A 168 3.17 -43.15 4.18
CA VAL A 168 1.92 -43.85 4.51
C VAL A 168 2.18 -45.23 5.10
N ALA A 169 3.06 -46.02 4.50
CA ALA A 169 3.40 -47.35 4.99
C ALA A 169 4.05 -47.31 6.38
N ARG A 170 4.96 -46.34 6.62
CA ARG A 170 5.58 -46.13 7.94
C ARG A 170 4.55 -45.77 9.00
N GLU A 171 3.66 -44.83 8.70
CA GLU A 171 2.64 -44.38 9.67
C GLU A 171 1.61 -45.46 9.96
N LEU A 172 1.23 -46.28 8.98
CA LEU A 172 0.35 -47.44 9.21
C LEU A 172 1.02 -48.50 10.10
N ALA A 173 2.31 -48.78 9.89
CA ALA A 173 3.05 -49.71 10.75
C ALA A 173 3.17 -49.19 12.18
N ALA A 174 3.41 -47.88 12.35
CA ALA A 174 3.43 -47.23 13.66
C ALA A 174 2.05 -47.29 14.35
N LEU A 175 0.96 -47.04 13.62
CA LEU A 175 -0.41 -47.16 14.13
C LEU A 175 -0.70 -48.57 14.64
N ASP A 176 -0.39 -49.58 13.83
CA ASP A 176 -0.66 -50.97 14.18
C ASP A 176 0.11 -51.37 15.45
N GLY A 177 1.40 -51.00 15.55
CA GLY A 177 2.21 -51.30 16.74
C GLY A 177 1.73 -50.60 18.01
N GLU A 178 1.47 -49.30 17.93
CA GLU A 178 0.99 -48.51 19.07
C GLU A 178 -0.40 -48.96 19.53
N TYR A 179 -1.32 -49.21 18.58
CA TYR A 179 -2.68 -49.64 18.89
C TYR A 179 -2.74 -51.06 19.44
N GLN A 180 -1.92 -51.99 18.92
CA GLN A 180 -1.83 -53.35 19.46
C GLN A 180 -1.34 -53.34 20.91
N THR A 181 -0.40 -52.46 21.24
CA THR A 181 0.13 -52.35 22.61
C THR A 181 -0.95 -51.88 23.60
N VAL A 182 -1.65 -50.79 23.29
CA VAL A 182 -2.71 -50.28 24.20
C VAL A 182 -3.90 -51.22 24.28
N SER A 183 -4.32 -51.83 23.17
CA SER A 183 -5.45 -52.77 23.16
C SER A 183 -5.13 -54.06 23.92
N ALA A 184 -3.90 -54.56 23.86
CA ALA A 184 -3.45 -55.70 24.65
C ALA A 184 -3.45 -55.39 26.15
N ASN A 185 -2.97 -54.20 26.55
CA ASN A 185 -2.99 -53.77 27.95
C ASN A 185 -4.42 -53.67 28.51
N ILE A 186 -5.32 -53.03 27.75
CA ILE A 186 -6.75 -52.95 28.12
C ILE A 186 -7.37 -54.35 28.20
N ALA A 187 -7.07 -55.23 27.23
CA ALA A 187 -7.57 -56.59 27.22
C ALA A 187 -7.10 -57.41 28.43
N ALA A 188 -5.84 -57.22 28.87
CA ALA A 188 -5.29 -57.85 30.06
C ALA A 188 -6.00 -57.38 31.34
N ILE A 189 -6.21 -56.07 31.51
CA ILE A 189 -6.95 -55.50 32.64
C ILE A 189 -8.39 -56.04 32.67
N ARG A 190 -9.06 -56.09 31.51
CA ARG A 190 -10.41 -56.65 31.40
C ARG A 190 -10.45 -58.15 31.68
N ALA A 191 -9.41 -58.91 31.35
CA ALA A 191 -9.32 -60.33 31.68
C ALA A 191 -9.17 -60.53 33.18
N GLN A 192 -8.29 -59.76 33.83
CA GLN A 192 -8.12 -59.77 35.28
C GLN A 192 -9.42 -59.37 36.00
N ARG A 193 -10.14 -58.35 35.52
CA ARG A 193 -11.43 -57.96 36.08
C ARG A 193 -12.45 -59.09 36.00
N ARG A 194 -12.55 -59.78 34.86
CA ARG A 194 -13.44 -60.94 34.70
C ARG A 194 -13.09 -62.08 35.65
N GLU A 195 -11.82 -62.30 35.96
CA GLU A 195 -11.40 -63.30 36.97
C GLU A 195 -11.90 -62.93 38.37
N VAL A 196 -11.72 -61.67 38.78
CA VAL A 196 -12.18 -61.18 40.09
C VAL A 196 -13.72 -61.18 40.17
N GLU A 197 -14.42 -60.81 39.09
CA GLU A 197 -15.88 -60.89 39.00
C GLU A 197 -16.38 -62.34 39.18
N ALA A 198 -15.71 -63.32 38.57
CA ALA A 198 -16.05 -64.73 38.75
C ALA A 198 -15.80 -65.19 40.20
N ARG A 199 -14.72 -64.71 40.83
CA ARG A 199 -14.41 -64.97 42.24
C ARG A 199 -15.44 -64.35 43.18
N LYS A 200 -15.86 -63.11 42.93
CA LYS A 200 -16.95 -62.43 43.65
C LYS A 200 -18.22 -63.28 43.59
N LYS A 201 -18.65 -63.67 42.39
CA LYS A 201 -19.85 -64.51 42.20
C LYS A 201 -19.77 -65.85 42.95
N ARG A 202 -18.59 -66.46 43.03
CA ARG A 202 -18.38 -67.67 43.85
C ARG A 202 -18.65 -67.40 45.33
N PHE A 203 -18.06 -66.35 45.90
CA PHE A 203 -18.27 -66.02 47.32
C PHE A 203 -19.70 -65.55 47.60
N GLU A 204 -20.39 -64.93 46.64
CA GLU A 204 -21.82 -64.58 46.77
C GLU A 204 -22.66 -65.84 46.95
N ASN A 205 -22.44 -66.86 46.12
CA ASN A 205 -23.15 -68.13 46.22
C ASN A 205 -22.85 -68.85 47.54
N VAL A 206 -21.59 -68.84 48.00
CA VAL A 206 -21.21 -69.43 49.30
C VAL A 206 -21.89 -68.69 50.45
N ALA A 207 -21.89 -67.36 50.44
CA ALA A 207 -22.55 -66.56 51.48
C ALA A 207 -24.07 -66.81 51.52
N VAL A 208 -24.72 -66.99 50.36
CA VAL A 208 -26.14 -67.37 50.30
C VAL A 208 -26.38 -68.73 50.96
N ALA A 209 -25.58 -69.75 50.60
CA ALA A 209 -25.71 -71.09 51.19
C ALA A 209 -25.44 -71.08 52.71
N GLN A 210 -24.48 -70.29 53.17
CA GLN A 210 -24.14 -70.18 54.59
C GLN A 210 -25.25 -69.49 55.39
N ARG A 211 -25.92 -68.48 54.82
CA ARG A 211 -27.11 -67.86 55.45
C ARG A 211 -28.24 -68.88 55.64
N GLU A 212 -28.49 -69.72 54.62
CA GLU A 212 -29.50 -70.77 54.72
C GLU A 212 -29.13 -71.82 55.80
N LEU A 213 -27.85 -72.17 55.92
CA LEU A 213 -27.36 -73.04 56.99
C LEU A 213 -27.57 -72.41 58.38
N ASN A 214 -27.26 -71.12 58.53
CA ASN A 214 -27.51 -70.38 59.77
C ASN A 214 -29.00 -70.39 60.15
N ASP A 215 -29.92 -70.17 59.20
CA ASP A 215 -31.36 -70.25 59.45
C ASP A 215 -31.82 -71.66 59.89
N ILE A 216 -31.16 -72.72 59.40
CA ILE A 216 -31.40 -74.10 59.86
C ILE A 216 -30.86 -74.30 61.28
N LEU A 217 -29.66 -73.81 61.57
CA LEU A 217 -29.04 -73.91 62.90
C LEU A 217 -29.84 -73.12 63.94
N ASP A 218 -30.40 -71.96 63.58
CA ASP A 218 -31.29 -71.18 64.43
C ASP A 218 -32.57 -71.94 64.80
N ARG A 219 -33.22 -72.55 63.82
CA ARG A 219 -34.38 -73.42 64.07
C ARG A 219 -34.02 -74.60 64.97
N LYS A 220 -32.84 -75.20 64.76
CA LYS A 220 -32.34 -76.32 65.57
C LYS A 220 -32.09 -75.90 67.02
N ILE A 221 -31.48 -74.73 67.24
CA ILE A 221 -31.26 -74.15 68.58
C ILE A 221 -32.60 -73.93 69.27
N GLY A 222 -33.57 -73.29 68.62
CA GLY A 222 -34.91 -73.06 69.22
C GLY A 222 -35.64 -74.36 69.61
N ILE A 223 -35.49 -75.44 68.84
CA ILE A 223 -36.02 -76.76 69.21
C ILE A 223 -35.31 -77.32 70.45
N PHE A 224 -33.97 -77.25 70.50
CA PHE A 224 -33.21 -77.73 71.66
C PHE A 224 -33.44 -76.91 72.92
N GLU A 225 -33.57 -75.59 72.81
CA GLU A 225 -33.96 -74.71 73.92
C GLU A 225 -35.30 -75.14 74.53
N ALA A 226 -36.31 -75.39 73.68
CA ALA A 226 -37.61 -75.89 74.12
C ALA A 226 -37.49 -77.26 74.82
N LEU A 227 -36.74 -78.21 74.24
CA LEU A 227 -36.57 -79.55 74.81
C LEU A 227 -35.77 -79.56 76.13
N VAL A 228 -34.77 -78.69 76.26
CA VAL A 228 -33.99 -78.52 77.50
C VAL A 228 -34.87 -77.87 78.57
N SER A 229 -35.69 -76.88 78.23
CA SER A 229 -36.62 -76.24 79.18
C SER A 229 -37.69 -77.22 79.70
N GLY A 230 -38.12 -78.17 78.87
CA GLY A 230 -39.01 -79.26 79.25
C GLY A 230 -38.34 -80.44 79.98
N GLY A 231 -37.02 -80.40 80.20
CA GLY A 231 -36.26 -81.44 80.91
C GLY A 231 -35.99 -82.72 80.12
N VAL A 232 -36.27 -82.73 78.82
CA VAL A 232 -36.19 -83.93 77.95
C VAL A 232 -34.82 -84.06 77.26
N ALA A 233 -34.08 -82.96 77.12
CA ALA A 233 -32.78 -82.95 76.43
C ALA A 233 -31.62 -82.43 77.32
N SER A 234 -30.39 -82.80 76.93
CA SER A 234 -29.16 -82.37 77.60
C SER A 234 -28.75 -80.96 77.21
N LYS A 235 -28.36 -80.12 78.19
CA LYS A 235 -27.75 -78.79 77.97
C LYS A 235 -26.50 -78.85 77.09
N GLY A 236 -25.75 -79.96 77.12
CA GLY A 236 -24.58 -80.14 76.27
C GLY A 236 -24.94 -80.15 74.77
N ALA A 237 -26.07 -80.74 74.40
CA ALA A 237 -26.51 -80.79 73.00
C ALA A 237 -26.92 -79.40 72.47
N LEU A 238 -27.51 -78.55 73.33
CA LEU A 238 -27.80 -77.15 73.03
C LEU A 238 -26.51 -76.37 72.80
N LEU A 239 -25.52 -76.47 73.70
CA LEU A 239 -24.24 -75.78 73.56
C LEU A 239 -23.49 -76.21 72.28
N THR A 240 -23.53 -77.49 71.92
CA THR A 240 -22.96 -77.95 70.64
C THR A 240 -23.66 -77.33 69.42
N ALA A 241 -24.98 -77.11 69.49
CA ALA A 241 -25.71 -76.43 68.42
C ALA A 241 -25.36 -74.94 68.34
N GLU A 242 -25.22 -74.26 69.49
CA GLU A 242 -24.75 -72.87 69.58
C GLU A 242 -23.32 -72.71 69.05
N GLU A 243 -22.40 -73.60 69.41
CA GLU A 243 -21.03 -73.62 68.87
C GLU A 243 -21.02 -73.81 67.35
N ALA A 244 -21.87 -74.70 66.82
CA ALA A 244 -22.00 -74.91 65.38
C ALA A 244 -22.50 -73.64 64.67
N LYS A 245 -23.48 -72.94 65.25
CA LYS A 245 -23.96 -71.64 64.73
C LYS A 245 -22.85 -70.57 64.79
N ALA A 246 -22.17 -70.43 65.93
CA ALA A 246 -21.11 -69.44 66.07
C ALA A 246 -19.97 -69.65 65.05
N ARG A 247 -19.63 -70.90 64.74
CA ARG A 247 -18.68 -71.24 63.66
C ARG A 247 -19.23 -70.85 62.30
N ALA A 248 -20.49 -71.17 62.01
CA ALA A 248 -21.12 -70.87 60.74
C ALA A 248 -21.28 -69.35 60.50
N ASP A 249 -21.56 -68.58 61.56
CA ASP A 249 -21.55 -67.11 61.55
C ASP A 249 -20.16 -66.53 61.27
N ALA A 250 -19.11 -67.07 61.92
CA ALA A 250 -17.74 -66.65 61.66
C ALA A 250 -17.32 -66.90 60.19
N GLU A 251 -17.70 -68.06 59.64
CA GLU A 251 -17.48 -68.37 58.22
C GLU A 251 -18.27 -67.44 57.29
N LEU A 252 -19.50 -67.04 57.65
CA LEU A 252 -20.27 -66.07 56.88
C LEU A 252 -19.59 -64.71 56.86
N VAL A 253 -19.14 -64.21 58.03
CA VAL A 253 -18.43 -62.93 58.15
C VAL A 253 -17.16 -62.92 57.30
N GLU A 254 -16.36 -64.00 57.34
CA GLU A 254 -15.17 -64.14 56.50
C GLU A 254 -15.53 -64.07 55.00
N ASN A 255 -16.54 -64.81 54.54
CA ASN A 255 -16.96 -64.78 53.13
C ASN A 255 -17.48 -63.40 52.71
N LEU A 256 -18.15 -62.67 53.60
CA LEU A 256 -18.59 -61.30 53.34
C LEU A 256 -17.40 -60.32 53.24
N ALA A 257 -16.35 -60.51 54.06
CA ALA A 257 -15.13 -59.74 53.95
C ALA A 257 -14.42 -59.99 52.61
N GLN A 258 -14.34 -61.25 52.16
CA GLN A 258 -13.80 -61.62 50.85
C GLN A 258 -14.59 -61.00 49.69
N LEU A 259 -15.91 -60.85 49.83
CA LEU A 259 -16.75 -60.13 48.85
C LEU A 259 -16.43 -58.65 48.79
N ALA A 260 -16.33 -57.99 49.95
CA ALA A 260 -15.98 -56.58 50.00
C ALA A 260 -14.58 -56.32 49.40
N GLU A 261 -13.61 -57.21 49.63
CA GLU A 261 -12.29 -57.13 49.02
C GLU A 261 -12.34 -57.32 47.49
N ALA A 262 -13.10 -58.30 47.00
CA ALA A 262 -13.30 -58.51 45.57
C ALA A 262 -13.94 -57.29 44.89
N ASP A 263 -14.93 -56.66 45.54
CA ASP A 263 -15.54 -55.42 45.06
C ASP A 263 -14.54 -54.27 44.99
N ALA A 264 -13.74 -54.06 46.04
CA ALA A 264 -12.68 -53.05 46.03
C ALA A 264 -11.66 -53.30 44.91
N SER A 265 -11.29 -54.56 44.67
CA SER A 265 -10.38 -54.95 43.60
C SER A 265 -10.96 -54.68 42.20
N ILE A 266 -12.25 -54.96 41.99
CA ILE A 266 -12.95 -54.62 40.74
C ILE A 266 -12.92 -53.11 40.50
N GLN A 267 -13.21 -52.30 41.52
CA GLN A 267 -13.18 -50.83 41.39
C GLN A 267 -11.77 -50.32 41.05
N ASN A 268 -10.73 -50.86 41.69
CA ASN A 268 -9.34 -50.53 41.37
C ASN A 268 -8.99 -50.88 39.91
N LEU A 269 -9.45 -52.02 39.40
CA LEU A 269 -9.22 -52.42 38.00
C LEU A 269 -9.99 -51.54 37.00
N VAL A 270 -11.21 -51.13 37.32
CA VAL A 270 -11.99 -50.19 36.50
C VAL A 270 -11.27 -48.83 36.43
N GLU A 271 -10.78 -48.32 37.55
CA GLU A 271 -10.05 -47.06 37.57
C GLU A 271 -8.70 -47.18 36.85
N THR A 272 -8.00 -48.31 36.98
CA THR A 272 -6.76 -48.57 36.23
C THR A 272 -7.01 -48.61 34.72
N GLU A 273 -8.11 -49.23 34.27
CA GLU A 273 -8.53 -49.20 32.86
C GLU A 273 -8.80 -47.77 32.39
N ARG A 274 -9.55 -46.99 33.19
CA ARG A 274 -9.87 -45.58 32.89
C ARG A 274 -8.61 -44.72 32.78
N GLN A 275 -7.67 -44.89 33.71
CA GLN A 275 -6.39 -44.17 33.70
C GLN A 275 -5.52 -44.56 32.49
N THR A 276 -5.50 -45.84 32.12
CA THR A 276 -4.78 -46.32 30.93
C THR A 276 -5.33 -45.67 29.66
N ILE A 277 -6.66 -45.63 29.52
CA ILE A 277 -7.33 -44.98 28.39
C ILE A 277 -7.06 -43.47 28.40
N ALA A 278 -7.23 -42.80 29.55
CA ALA A 278 -7.01 -41.36 29.68
C ALA A 278 -5.56 -40.96 29.36
N ALA A 279 -4.58 -41.74 29.82
CA ALA A 279 -3.17 -41.53 29.52
C ALA A 279 -2.89 -41.66 28.01
N PHE A 280 -3.46 -42.68 27.36
CA PHE A 280 -3.33 -42.85 25.91
C PHE A 280 -3.95 -41.68 25.14
N VAL A 281 -5.17 -41.27 25.50
CA VAL A 281 -5.87 -40.14 24.86
C VAL A 281 -5.08 -38.84 25.04
N ALA A 282 -4.55 -38.59 26.25
CA ALA A 282 -3.73 -37.42 26.53
C ALA A 282 -2.44 -37.43 25.70
N GLN A 283 -1.75 -38.57 25.61
CA GLN A 283 -0.55 -38.74 24.80
C GLN A 283 -0.81 -38.48 23.31
N GLN A 284 -1.90 -39.02 22.75
CA GLN A 284 -2.25 -38.77 21.35
C GLN A 284 -2.62 -37.31 21.11
N SER A 285 -3.40 -36.71 22.00
CA SER A 285 -3.84 -35.31 21.88
C SER A 285 -2.64 -34.34 21.95
N GLN A 286 -1.70 -34.57 22.86
CA GLN A 286 -0.46 -33.80 22.93
C GLN A 286 0.40 -33.98 21.68
N GLY A 287 0.47 -35.21 21.15
CA GLY A 287 1.16 -35.50 19.90
C GLY A 287 0.55 -34.79 18.69
N ILE A 288 -0.78 -34.76 18.59
CA ILE A 288 -1.52 -34.02 17.56
C ILE A 288 -1.20 -32.52 17.66
N GLN A 289 -1.34 -31.93 18.84
CA GLN A 289 -1.02 -30.50 19.03
C GLN A 289 0.44 -30.17 18.71
N ALA A 290 1.38 -31.06 19.03
CA ALA A 290 2.78 -30.87 18.68
C ALA A 290 3.01 -30.93 17.17
N ALA A 291 2.41 -31.90 16.48
CA ALA A 291 2.50 -32.06 15.02
C ALA A 291 1.82 -30.90 14.28
N GLU A 292 0.64 -30.45 14.72
CA GLU A 292 -0.06 -29.28 14.16
C GLU A 292 0.78 -28.00 14.26
N ARG A 293 1.45 -27.77 15.41
CA ARG A 293 2.39 -26.64 15.54
C ARG A 293 3.57 -26.74 14.57
N GLN A 294 4.06 -27.95 14.29
CA GLN A 294 5.12 -28.14 13.28
C GLN A 294 4.60 -27.87 11.87
N ILE A 295 3.37 -28.31 11.55
CA ILE A 295 2.73 -28.01 10.26
C ILE A 295 2.60 -26.50 10.08
N GLU A 296 2.11 -25.77 11.07
CA GLU A 296 1.96 -24.32 10.99
C GLU A 296 3.31 -23.61 10.74
N GLN A 297 4.37 -24.03 11.44
CA GLN A 297 5.72 -23.50 11.22
C GLN A 297 6.25 -23.79 9.80
N ILE A 298 6.05 -25.01 9.31
CA ILE A 298 6.49 -25.42 7.97
C ILE A 298 5.64 -24.73 6.89
N ASP A 299 4.36 -24.48 7.12
CA ASP A 299 3.50 -23.74 6.20
C ASP A 299 3.99 -22.31 6.01
N GLN A 300 4.39 -21.63 7.09
CA GLN A 300 5.03 -20.32 6.99
C GLN A 300 6.36 -20.38 6.23
N GLU A 301 7.13 -21.44 6.43
CA GLU A 301 8.36 -21.66 5.66
C GLU A 301 8.08 -21.88 4.17
N ILE A 302 7.08 -22.70 3.82
CA ILE A 302 6.66 -22.94 2.43
C ILE A 302 6.25 -21.62 1.76
N VAL A 303 5.43 -20.80 2.43
CA VAL A 303 5.03 -19.47 1.92
C VAL A 303 6.27 -18.58 1.68
N ARG A 304 7.22 -18.58 2.63
CA ARG A 304 8.47 -17.82 2.48
C ARG A 304 9.32 -18.32 1.31
N GLN A 305 9.51 -19.63 1.17
CA GLN A 305 10.31 -20.19 0.07
C GLN A 305 9.63 -20.00 -1.29
N GLN A 306 8.30 -20.07 -1.35
CA GLN A 306 7.54 -19.80 -2.56
C GLN A 306 7.67 -18.32 -2.99
N ALA A 307 7.53 -17.39 -2.05
CA ALA A 307 7.75 -15.97 -2.32
C ALA A 307 9.18 -15.69 -2.81
N ARG A 308 10.17 -16.38 -2.22
CA ARG A 308 11.57 -16.31 -2.66
C ARG A 308 11.75 -16.86 -4.07
N LEU A 309 11.12 -17.99 -4.39
CA LEU A 309 11.15 -18.59 -5.72
C LEU A 309 10.56 -17.64 -6.78
N ASP A 310 9.46 -16.97 -6.46
CA ASP A 310 8.82 -16.01 -7.37
C ASP A 310 9.71 -14.77 -7.62
N GLN A 311 10.52 -14.36 -6.62
CA GLN A 311 11.46 -13.24 -6.71
C GLN A 311 12.72 -13.55 -7.53
N LEU A 312 13.05 -14.83 -7.77
CA LEU A 312 14.16 -15.23 -8.64
C LEU A 312 13.86 -15.00 -10.12
N VAL A 313 12.59 -14.84 -10.48
CA VAL A 313 12.16 -14.45 -11.83
C VAL A 313 11.93 -12.94 -11.84
N LEU A 314 12.90 -12.19 -12.34
CA LEU A 314 12.77 -10.74 -12.46
C LEU A 314 11.85 -10.42 -13.64
N ARG A 315 10.83 -9.61 -13.35
CA ARG A 315 9.78 -9.23 -14.29
C ARG A 315 9.80 -7.73 -14.57
N ALA A 316 9.33 -7.35 -15.74
CA ALA A 316 9.20 -5.94 -16.10
C ALA A 316 8.08 -5.29 -15.24
N PRO A 317 8.35 -4.18 -14.52
CA PRO A 317 7.36 -3.53 -13.67
C PRO A 317 6.31 -2.73 -14.45
N ILE A 318 6.66 -2.25 -15.64
CA ILE A 318 5.81 -1.44 -16.52
C ILE A 318 5.98 -1.88 -17.97
N ASP A 319 5.01 -1.52 -18.83
CA ASP A 319 5.15 -1.64 -20.28
C ASP A 319 6.18 -0.63 -20.80
N GLY A 320 7.12 -1.08 -21.64
CA GLY A 320 8.16 -0.18 -22.12
C GLY A 320 9.22 -0.84 -22.96
N THR A 321 10.39 -0.22 -22.97
CA THR A 321 11.58 -0.69 -23.69
C THR A 321 12.74 -0.82 -22.72
N VAL A 322 13.44 -1.94 -22.82
CA VAL A 322 14.60 -2.24 -21.98
C VAL A 322 15.78 -1.39 -22.44
N GLN A 323 16.41 -0.69 -21.51
CA GLN A 323 17.64 0.06 -21.71
C GLN A 323 18.65 -0.28 -20.60
N GLN A 324 19.93 -0.01 -20.85
CA GLN A 324 21.02 -0.19 -19.88
C GLN A 324 21.12 -1.60 -19.29
N LEU A 325 20.90 -2.64 -20.12
CA LEU A 325 21.08 -4.03 -19.70
C LEU A 325 22.54 -4.28 -19.30
N SER A 326 22.79 -4.54 -18.02
CA SER A 326 24.11 -4.77 -17.44
C SER A 326 24.45 -6.26 -17.25
N ALA A 327 23.44 -7.13 -17.21
CA ALA A 327 23.62 -8.57 -17.22
C ALA A 327 23.82 -9.05 -18.67
N THR A 328 25.07 -9.35 -19.04
CA THR A 328 25.43 -9.67 -20.43
C THR A 328 25.73 -11.16 -20.66
N SER A 329 25.89 -11.94 -19.59
CA SER A 329 26.34 -13.34 -19.70
C SER A 329 25.57 -14.28 -18.79
N VAL A 330 25.12 -15.39 -19.36
CA VAL A 330 24.60 -16.53 -18.59
C VAL A 330 25.70 -17.05 -17.66
N GLY A 331 25.36 -17.34 -16.41
CA GLY A 331 26.30 -17.78 -15.37
C GLY A 331 26.94 -16.64 -14.57
N GLN A 332 26.72 -15.37 -14.95
CA GLN A 332 27.15 -14.20 -14.18
C GLN A 332 26.45 -14.17 -12.82
N VAL A 333 27.17 -13.76 -11.78
CA VAL A 333 26.59 -13.54 -10.44
C VAL A 333 26.19 -12.09 -10.31
N VAL A 334 24.95 -11.85 -9.88
CA VAL A 334 24.41 -10.52 -9.61
C VAL A 334 24.16 -10.36 -8.13
N GLY A 335 24.46 -9.19 -7.57
CA GLY A 335 24.25 -8.88 -6.15
C GLY A 335 22.88 -8.27 -5.86
N ALA A 336 22.39 -8.43 -4.64
CA ALA A 336 21.16 -7.78 -4.18
C ALA A 336 21.23 -6.24 -4.36
N GLY A 337 20.18 -5.67 -4.96
CA GLY A 337 20.08 -4.23 -5.24
C GLY A 337 20.92 -3.75 -6.45
N GLN A 338 21.64 -4.63 -7.14
CA GLN A 338 22.37 -4.27 -8.35
C GLN A 338 21.40 -3.93 -9.48
N THR A 339 21.50 -2.74 -10.06
CA THR A 339 20.73 -2.35 -11.25
C THR A 339 21.08 -3.23 -12.45
N LEU A 340 20.12 -4.03 -12.92
CA LEU A 340 20.32 -4.91 -14.08
C LEU A 340 19.85 -4.29 -15.39
N MET A 341 18.79 -3.49 -15.34
CA MET A 341 18.28 -2.73 -16.48
C MET A 341 17.26 -1.68 -16.06
N VAL A 342 16.93 -0.78 -16.98
CA VAL A 342 15.94 0.27 -16.83
C VAL A 342 14.88 0.11 -17.91
N VAL A 343 13.60 0.02 -17.51
CA VAL A 343 12.47 -0.03 -18.44
C VAL A 343 11.93 1.39 -18.62
N VAL A 344 11.97 1.88 -19.85
CA VAL A 344 11.48 3.22 -20.22
C VAL A 344 10.12 3.10 -20.90
N PRO A 345 9.07 3.78 -20.41
CA PRO A 345 7.75 3.73 -21.03
C PRO A 345 7.74 4.42 -22.41
N ARG A 346 7.13 3.78 -23.42
CA ARG A 346 6.99 4.36 -24.79
C ARG A 346 5.72 5.18 -25.00
N GLU A 347 4.65 4.85 -24.28
CA GLU A 347 3.33 5.46 -24.42
C GLU A 347 2.97 6.22 -23.15
N SER A 348 3.81 7.18 -22.79
CA SER A 348 3.49 8.14 -21.73
C SER A 348 2.95 9.43 -22.34
N GLN A 349 2.01 10.04 -21.61
CA GLN A 349 1.68 11.43 -21.85
C GLN A 349 2.94 12.25 -21.64
N LEU A 350 3.24 13.11 -22.61
CA LEU A 350 4.36 14.01 -22.53
C LEU A 350 3.92 15.28 -21.82
N VAL A 351 4.80 15.76 -20.96
CA VAL A 351 4.60 16.95 -20.15
C VAL A 351 5.83 17.82 -20.31
N VAL A 352 5.64 19.12 -20.41
CA VAL A 352 6.75 20.08 -20.45
C VAL A 352 6.91 20.67 -19.07
N ASP A 353 8.12 20.53 -18.50
CA ASP A 353 8.51 21.33 -17.35
C ASP A 353 9.12 22.63 -17.90
N ALA A 354 8.42 23.76 -17.71
CA ALA A 354 8.85 25.08 -18.16
C ALA A 354 9.31 25.94 -16.97
N LEU A 355 10.44 26.61 -17.13
CA LEU A 355 11.02 27.52 -16.16
C LEU A 355 10.44 28.92 -16.34
N ILE A 356 9.60 29.31 -15.39
CA ILE A 356 8.95 30.62 -15.33
C ILE A 356 9.84 31.58 -14.52
N PRO A 357 10.23 32.74 -15.08
CA PRO A 357 10.93 33.76 -14.32
C PRO A 357 10.13 34.22 -13.10
N SER A 358 10.79 34.49 -11.98
CA SER A 358 10.12 34.99 -10.76
C SER A 358 9.36 36.30 -10.96
N ALA A 359 9.69 37.11 -11.97
CA ALA A 359 8.95 38.33 -12.29
C ALA A 359 7.55 38.06 -12.87
N ASP A 360 7.37 36.90 -13.52
CA ASP A 360 6.16 36.58 -14.27
C ASP A 360 5.25 35.56 -13.54
N ILE A 361 5.74 34.99 -12.43
CA ILE A 361 5.03 33.93 -11.69
C ILE A 361 3.64 34.35 -11.21
N GLY A 362 3.48 35.62 -10.80
CA GLY A 362 2.20 36.14 -10.31
C GLY A 362 1.10 36.20 -11.37
N PHE A 363 1.43 36.05 -12.65
CA PHE A 363 0.48 36.10 -13.76
C PHE A 363 0.20 34.73 -14.38
N VAL A 364 0.98 33.70 -14.03
CA VAL A 364 0.79 32.33 -14.52
C VAL A 364 -0.11 31.56 -13.57
N HIS A 365 -1.21 31.01 -14.09
CA HIS A 365 -2.16 30.22 -13.32
C HIS A 365 -2.38 28.84 -13.94
N GLU A 366 -2.85 27.90 -13.13
CA GLU A 366 -3.31 26.60 -13.62
C GLU A 366 -4.49 26.81 -14.59
N GLY A 367 -4.45 26.11 -15.73
CA GLY A 367 -5.44 26.21 -16.79
C GLY A 367 -5.07 27.17 -17.93
N ASN A 368 -4.04 28.01 -17.79
CA ASN A 368 -3.62 28.93 -18.85
C ASN A 368 -3.24 28.15 -20.13
N GLU A 369 -3.68 28.66 -21.29
CA GLU A 369 -3.30 28.10 -22.58
C GLU A 369 -1.83 28.39 -22.89
N VAL A 370 -1.14 27.38 -23.39
CA VAL A 370 0.28 27.42 -23.69
C VAL A 370 0.53 27.01 -25.13
N THR A 371 1.28 27.84 -25.83
CA THR A 371 1.80 27.54 -27.16
C THR A 371 3.25 27.06 -27.02
N ILE A 372 3.49 25.79 -27.32
CA ILE A 372 4.79 25.15 -27.17
C ILE A 372 5.48 25.11 -28.54
N LYS A 373 6.64 25.76 -28.62
CA LYS A 373 7.52 25.81 -29.79
C LYS A 373 8.71 24.89 -29.55
N ALA A 374 8.81 23.80 -30.31
CA ALA A 374 9.94 22.89 -30.18
C ALA A 374 11.18 23.47 -30.86
N ASP A 375 12.34 23.48 -30.20
CA ASP A 375 13.56 23.98 -30.83
C ASP A 375 14.04 23.07 -31.97
N ALA A 376 13.75 21.76 -31.86
CA ALA A 376 14.07 20.77 -32.89
C ALA A 376 13.28 20.98 -34.20
N PHE A 377 12.13 21.67 -34.14
CA PHE A 377 11.23 21.85 -35.28
C PHE A 377 10.92 23.35 -35.47
N PRO A 378 11.45 24.01 -36.53
CA PRO A 378 11.15 25.42 -36.78
C PRO A 378 9.65 25.70 -36.89
N PHE A 379 9.12 26.43 -35.90
CA PHE A 379 7.67 26.69 -35.77
C PHE A 379 7.08 27.49 -36.94
N THR A 380 7.89 28.24 -37.68
CA THR A 380 7.45 29.00 -38.87
C THR A 380 7.07 28.09 -40.03
N ARG A 381 7.66 26.90 -40.10
CA ARG A 381 7.37 25.90 -41.13
C ARG A 381 6.38 24.86 -40.63
N TYR A 382 6.55 24.43 -39.39
CA TYR A 382 5.84 23.26 -38.87
C TYR A 382 4.76 23.63 -37.85
N GLY A 383 4.59 24.90 -37.46
CA GLY A 383 3.59 25.28 -36.47
C GLY A 383 4.00 24.96 -35.03
N THR A 384 3.02 24.91 -34.13
CA THR A 384 3.23 24.89 -32.67
C THR A 384 2.35 23.83 -32.01
N PHE A 385 2.83 23.25 -30.92
CA PHE A 385 2.05 22.35 -30.09
C PHE A 385 1.21 23.15 -29.10
N ARG A 386 0.00 22.67 -28.79
CA ARG A 386 -0.88 23.31 -27.79
C ARG A 386 -0.82 22.53 -26.50
N GLY A 387 -0.84 23.25 -25.38
CA GLY A 387 -0.86 22.67 -24.06
C GLY A 387 -1.57 23.57 -23.05
N THR A 388 -1.70 23.08 -21.83
CA THR A 388 -2.32 23.81 -20.71
C THR A 388 -1.47 23.66 -19.46
N VAL A 389 -1.32 24.74 -18.69
CA VAL A 389 -0.63 24.68 -17.39
C VAL A 389 -1.46 23.80 -16.46
N THR A 390 -0.87 22.68 -16.00
CA THR A 390 -1.53 21.72 -15.11
C THR A 390 -1.18 21.96 -13.65
N SER A 391 0.05 22.36 -13.35
CA SER A 391 0.48 22.67 -12.00
C SER A 391 1.63 23.66 -11.98
N LEU A 392 1.74 24.42 -10.90
CA LEU A 392 2.82 25.37 -10.65
C LEU A 392 3.57 24.98 -9.35
N SER A 393 4.90 25.10 -9.35
CA SER A 393 5.69 24.90 -8.13
C SER A 393 5.44 26.04 -7.15
N ASP A 394 5.20 25.71 -5.88
CA ASP A 394 5.05 26.70 -4.80
C ASP A 394 6.39 27.29 -4.33
N ASP A 395 7.50 26.66 -4.72
CA ASP A 395 8.86 27.07 -4.32
C ASP A 395 9.73 27.46 -5.53
N ALA A 396 10.61 28.43 -5.29
CA ALA A 396 11.52 29.00 -6.27
C ALA A 396 12.83 28.22 -6.29
N MET A 397 13.33 27.89 -7.49
CA MET A 397 14.57 27.16 -7.66
C MET A 397 15.67 28.08 -8.20
N THR A 398 16.89 27.87 -7.70
CA THR A 398 18.10 28.46 -8.28
C THR A 398 18.37 27.87 -9.67
N PRO A 399 19.07 28.60 -10.55
CA PRO A 399 19.38 28.12 -11.90
C PRO A 399 20.19 26.81 -11.86
N GLU A 400 21.07 26.63 -10.88
CA GLU A 400 21.86 25.41 -10.68
C GLU A 400 20.97 24.16 -10.44
N ASN A 401 19.96 24.29 -9.57
CA ASN A 401 19.03 23.19 -9.27
C ASN A 401 18.03 22.96 -10.42
N ALA A 402 17.65 24.02 -11.14
CA ALA A 402 16.81 23.94 -12.32
C ALA A 402 17.51 23.17 -13.47
N HIS A 403 18.84 23.33 -13.62
CA HIS A 403 19.64 22.55 -14.57
C HIS A 403 19.84 21.09 -14.13
N ALA A 404 19.96 20.80 -12.83
CA ALA A 404 20.10 19.43 -12.32
C ALA A 404 18.84 18.56 -12.57
N LEU A 405 17.65 19.16 -12.54
CA LEU A 405 16.40 18.51 -12.93
C LEU A 405 16.31 18.23 -14.44
N GLN A 406 17.05 18.99 -15.24
CA GLN A 406 17.11 18.77 -16.68
C GLN A 406 18.02 17.59 -17.00
N ASP A 407 19.12 17.33 -16.30
CA ASP A 407 20.04 16.21 -16.59
C ASP A 407 20.12 15.15 -15.46
N PRO A 408 19.29 14.09 -15.51
CA PRO A 408 19.30 13.04 -14.48
C PRO A 408 20.60 12.22 -14.42
N SER A 409 21.47 12.31 -15.43
CA SER A 409 22.77 11.62 -15.48
C SER A 409 23.77 12.17 -14.44
N ALA A 410 23.57 13.41 -13.99
CA ALA A 410 24.42 14.05 -12.98
C ALA A 410 24.10 13.62 -11.55
N VAL A 411 22.90 13.06 -11.30
CA VAL A 411 22.40 12.70 -9.95
C VAL A 411 22.97 11.37 -9.46
N GLY A 412 23.42 10.49 -10.37
CA GLY A 412 23.95 9.15 -10.02
C GLY A 412 25.36 9.13 -9.44
N ALA A 413 26.15 10.18 -9.64
CA ALA A 413 27.43 10.35 -8.96
C ALA A 413 27.16 11.20 -7.72
N GLY A 414 27.16 10.62 -6.52
CA GLY A 414 26.86 11.26 -5.22
C GLY A 414 27.76 12.43 -4.80
N ARG A 415 28.06 13.36 -5.70
CA ARG A 415 28.54 14.70 -5.42
C ARG A 415 27.32 15.55 -5.11
N ALA A 416 26.97 15.59 -3.83
CA ALA A 416 26.40 16.83 -3.29
C ALA A 416 27.39 17.94 -3.67
N LEU A 417 26.97 18.86 -4.55
CA LEU A 417 27.73 20.05 -4.92
C LEU A 417 27.76 20.98 -3.71
N SER A 418 28.60 20.66 -2.74
CA SER A 418 29.00 21.58 -1.69
C SER A 418 30.10 22.47 -2.23
N GLY A 419 29.73 23.67 -2.69
CA GLY A 419 30.63 24.84 -2.69
C GLY A 419 30.29 25.93 -3.72
N PRO A 420 30.69 27.20 -3.50
CA PRO A 420 30.96 27.90 -2.25
C PRO A 420 29.84 28.91 -1.90
N SER A 421 29.81 29.29 -0.63
CA SER A 421 29.11 30.43 -0.07
C SER A 421 29.27 31.71 -0.89
N GLY A 422 28.31 31.98 -1.78
CA GLY A 422 27.91 33.31 -2.21
C GLY A 422 26.41 33.40 -1.94
N SER A 423 25.95 34.47 -1.29
CA SER A 423 24.51 34.74 -1.23
C SER A 423 23.98 34.66 -2.67
N PRO A 424 22.97 33.82 -2.97
CA PRO A 424 22.42 33.77 -4.31
C PRO A 424 22.03 35.20 -4.69
N THR A 425 22.55 35.70 -5.80
CA THR A 425 22.04 36.93 -6.37
C THR A 425 20.55 36.66 -6.63
N VAL A 426 19.68 37.31 -5.86
CA VAL A 426 18.23 37.02 -5.77
C VAL A 426 17.51 37.19 -7.11
N THR A 427 18.21 37.67 -8.14
CA THR A 427 17.64 38.16 -9.39
C THR A 427 17.27 37.07 -10.40
N ASP A 428 17.76 35.83 -10.27
CA ASP A 428 17.52 34.77 -11.27
C ASP A 428 16.83 33.52 -10.68
N LEU A 429 15.76 33.72 -9.91
CA LEU A 429 14.92 32.62 -9.40
C LEU A 429 13.88 32.18 -10.45
N PHE A 430 13.69 30.87 -10.59
CA PHE A 430 12.71 30.28 -11.51
C PHE A 430 11.71 29.39 -10.77
N TYR A 431 10.47 29.39 -11.25
CA TYR A 431 9.42 28.47 -10.82
C TYR A 431 9.14 27.45 -11.92
N ILE A 432 8.77 26.22 -11.54
CA ILE A 432 8.45 25.18 -12.52
C ILE A 432 6.95 25.19 -12.78
N ALA A 433 6.56 25.49 -14.01
CA ALA A 433 5.21 25.25 -14.51
C ALA A 433 5.20 23.93 -15.28
N ARG A 434 4.30 23.04 -14.89
CA ARG A 434 4.05 21.77 -15.57
C ARG A 434 2.96 21.96 -16.61
N ILE A 435 3.26 21.67 -17.87
CA ILE A 435 2.35 21.89 -19.00
C ILE A 435 1.99 20.55 -19.63
N SER A 436 0.71 20.21 -19.66
CA SER A 436 0.20 19.06 -20.39
C SER A 436 0.13 19.37 -21.89
N ILE A 437 0.49 18.40 -22.73
CA ILE A 437 0.48 18.55 -24.19
C ILE A 437 -0.81 17.91 -24.73
N ALA A 438 -1.61 18.67 -25.48
CA ALA A 438 -2.91 18.20 -25.98
C ALA A 438 -2.77 17.16 -27.10
N ASP A 439 -1.90 17.44 -28.07
CA ASP A 439 -1.50 16.49 -29.12
C ASP A 439 0.02 16.54 -29.26
N PRO A 440 0.75 15.45 -28.91
CA PRO A 440 2.21 15.41 -29.06
C PRO A 440 2.66 15.20 -30.51
N MET A 441 1.71 15.08 -31.44
CA MET A 441 1.97 14.83 -32.85
C MET A 441 1.53 16.01 -33.71
N LEU A 442 2.34 16.35 -34.69
CA LEU A 442 2.10 17.45 -35.60
C LEU A 442 2.28 16.96 -37.04
N LYS A 443 1.26 17.17 -37.87
CA LYS A 443 1.23 16.74 -39.27
C LYS A 443 1.26 17.95 -40.17
N VAL A 444 2.41 18.20 -40.82
CA VAL A 444 2.57 19.28 -41.79
C VAL A 444 3.37 18.77 -42.99
N ASP A 445 2.88 19.05 -44.20
CA ASP A 445 3.49 18.68 -45.49
C ASP A 445 3.85 17.19 -45.64
N GLY A 446 2.98 16.30 -45.17
CA GLY A 446 3.14 14.84 -45.31
C GLY A 446 4.21 14.22 -44.40
N SER A 447 4.85 15.02 -43.53
CA SER A 447 5.78 14.54 -42.50
C SER A 447 5.11 14.57 -41.13
N GLU A 448 5.11 13.43 -40.44
CA GLU A 448 4.62 13.33 -39.06
C GLU A 448 5.78 13.56 -38.08
N MET A 449 5.68 14.62 -37.27
CA MET A 449 6.66 14.92 -36.22
C MET A 449 6.02 14.68 -34.87
N ARG A 450 6.77 14.01 -33.98
CA ARG A 450 6.35 13.73 -32.61
C ARG A 450 7.36 14.34 -31.64
N LEU A 451 6.86 14.94 -30.57
CA LEU A 451 7.72 15.34 -29.45
C LEU A 451 8.30 14.09 -28.77
N GLU A 452 9.57 14.11 -28.42
CA GLU A 452 10.23 13.03 -27.67
C GLU A 452 10.69 13.52 -26.30
N PRO A 453 10.68 12.65 -25.26
CA PRO A 453 11.30 12.96 -23.99
C PRO A 453 12.74 13.44 -24.19
N GLY A 454 13.08 14.54 -23.54
CA GLY A 454 14.42 15.13 -23.61
C GLY A 454 14.57 16.30 -24.59
N MET A 455 13.60 16.54 -25.49
CA MET A 455 13.62 17.72 -26.37
C MET A 455 13.48 19.03 -25.59
N THR A 456 14.15 20.09 -26.04
CA THR A 456 13.98 21.45 -25.52
C THR A 456 12.87 22.18 -26.27
N VAL A 457 12.11 22.99 -25.54
CA VAL A 457 10.97 23.73 -26.05
C VAL A 457 10.93 25.13 -25.44
N ARG A 458 10.31 26.07 -26.15
CA ARG A 458 9.87 27.36 -25.59
C ARG A 458 8.37 27.34 -25.43
N ALA A 459 7.91 27.53 -24.21
CA ALA A 459 6.52 27.67 -23.85
C ALA A 459 6.14 29.15 -23.81
N GLU A 460 5.22 29.56 -24.67
CA GLU A 460 4.55 30.85 -24.62
C GLU A 460 3.24 30.67 -23.87
N ILE A 461 3.22 31.09 -22.60
CA ILE A 461 2.07 30.97 -21.72
C ILE A 461 1.26 32.25 -21.82
N GLN A 462 -0.01 32.14 -22.18
CA GLN A 462 -0.92 33.28 -22.19
C GLN A 462 -1.31 33.64 -20.76
N THR A 463 -0.78 34.73 -20.22
CA THR A 463 -0.91 35.11 -18.80
C THR A 463 -2.09 36.04 -18.56
N GLU A 464 -2.15 37.15 -19.31
CA GLU A 464 -3.18 38.17 -19.14
C GLU A 464 -3.77 38.63 -20.48
N SER A 465 -4.97 39.21 -20.41
CA SER A 465 -5.57 39.96 -21.51
C SER A 465 -5.78 41.41 -21.08
N ARG A 466 -4.87 42.29 -21.49
CA ARG A 466 -4.92 43.73 -21.15
C ARG A 466 -5.67 44.50 -22.21
N ARG A 467 -6.41 45.55 -21.84
CA ARG A 467 -7.01 46.41 -22.87
C ARG A 467 -5.92 47.28 -23.49
N LEU A 468 -6.09 47.62 -24.77
CA LEU A 468 -5.13 48.48 -25.46
C LEU A 468 -4.97 49.84 -24.76
N ILE A 469 -6.05 50.33 -24.12
CA ILE A 469 -6.04 51.61 -23.41
C ILE A 469 -5.12 51.60 -22.18
N ASP A 470 -4.97 50.45 -21.51
CA ASP A 470 -4.13 50.30 -20.33
C ASP A 470 -2.64 50.42 -20.72
N TYR A 471 -2.25 49.95 -21.90
CA TYR A 471 -0.88 50.10 -22.42
C TYR A 471 -0.55 51.54 -22.81
N VAL A 472 -1.52 52.29 -23.34
CA VAL A 472 -1.33 53.70 -23.72
C VAL A 472 -1.27 54.60 -22.47
N LEU A 473 -2.02 54.26 -21.42
CA LEU A 473 -2.07 55.03 -20.18
C LEU A 473 -1.06 54.57 -19.13
N SER A 474 -0.43 53.41 -19.27
CA SER A 474 0.51 52.87 -18.26
C SER A 474 1.60 53.84 -17.83
N PRO A 475 2.27 54.61 -18.71
CA PRO A 475 3.35 55.52 -18.29
C PRO A 475 2.80 56.72 -17.50
N VAL A 476 1.54 57.07 -17.74
CA VAL A 476 0.87 58.18 -17.04
C VAL A 476 0.45 57.71 -15.65
N THR A 477 -0.16 56.53 -15.55
CA THR A 477 -0.59 55.96 -14.26
C THR A 477 0.60 55.64 -13.36
N GLU A 478 1.70 55.13 -13.90
CA GLU A 478 2.91 54.81 -13.13
C GLU A 478 3.51 56.06 -12.47
N VAL A 479 3.58 57.18 -13.20
CA VAL A 479 4.03 58.47 -12.65
C VAL A 479 3.07 59.03 -11.61
N PHE A 480 1.75 58.83 -11.77
CA PHE A 480 0.77 59.28 -10.78
C PHE A 480 0.79 58.44 -9.50
N ASP A 481 0.99 57.13 -9.60
CA ASP A 481 1.08 56.23 -8.44
C ASP A 481 2.40 56.43 -7.68
N GLU A 482 3.51 56.66 -8.38
CA GLU A 482 4.83 56.93 -7.79
C GLU A 482 4.87 58.32 -7.10
N ALA A 483 4.22 59.33 -7.70
CA ALA A 483 4.07 60.65 -7.09
C ALA A 483 3.12 60.66 -5.86
N GLY A 484 2.22 59.68 -5.74
CA GLY A 484 1.29 59.55 -4.62
C GLY A 484 1.89 58.92 -3.35
N HIS A 485 3.05 58.27 -3.46
CA HIS A 485 3.69 57.50 -2.38
C HIS A 485 4.99 58.11 -1.87
N GLU A 486 5.36 59.32 -2.31
CA GLU A 486 6.50 60.05 -1.75
C GLU A 486 6.13 60.65 -0.38
N ARG A 487 6.48 59.93 0.69
CA ARG A 487 6.60 60.46 2.06
C ARG A 487 7.83 59.92 2.76
#